data_AF-A0A645CGL4-F1
#
_entry.id   AF-A0A645CGL4-F1
#
_cell.length_a   1.000
_cell.length_b   1.000
_cell.length_c   1.000
_cell.angle_alpha   90.00
_cell.angle_beta   90.00
_cell.angle_gamma   90.00
#
_symmetry.space_group_name_H-M   'P 1'
#
loop_
_entity.id
_entity.type
_entity.pdbx_description
1 polymer ?
#
loop_
_entity_poly.entity_id
_entity_poly.type
_entity_poly.pdbx_seq_one_letter_code
_entity_poly.pdbx_strand_id
1 'polypeptide(L)'
;MRQVVNFVMEEMMSEDGQFYGVYDIEQQKLVATDRKAAALPILSELAGYMNYNAGPDLNYKFVSNQVVDKIANSIIADDIVRVGDTLYYAPYGVSEDGVMDLKLSDFAISVSLFGLMTEYSQDGRRLEEEYGCAMLLEGVANSLKLILEGQEQNATRLPSTELRVVFSGDGESYELQPSDTFDINNSYFSIGLMSYQGFYNTIDQFAYYKNGFNESVDHVFIRLKNVKDAAYTPNQVRAIREVEAHYAEMTNAYQICDILYESWLDVYNFLKVQTSDTIYANAYNVHTGESVEATTEIRYDSFEWTTPFVKRFGTPATSLNYFLLAGVFNDEAMGLESGHLALVNLDLHIALFSPFSAINPDTYADNGFNIWGYDSLRYAISNNMPITVETYPLFGGTGYNMNRENWRVFAMRKMNQFMSEGVERLTPDDPFPTFYDHVPAVTIVN
;
A
#
# COMPACT_ATOMS: atom_id res chain seq x y z
N MET A 1 -12.18 -4.44 19.25
CA MET A 1 -12.24 -4.62 17.79
C MET A 1 -13.63 -4.32 17.22
N ARG A 2 -14.67 -5.16 17.38
CA ARG A 2 -16.03 -4.87 16.83
C ARG A 2 -16.61 -3.50 17.21
N GLN A 3 -16.45 -3.07 18.47
CA GLN A 3 -16.92 -1.76 18.91
C GLN A 3 -16.17 -0.60 18.24
N VAL A 4 -14.88 -0.75 17.99
CA VAL A 4 -14.06 0.27 17.31
C VAL A 4 -14.45 0.35 15.84
N VAL A 5 -14.56 -0.79 15.15
CA VAL A 5 -15.00 -0.82 13.75
C VAL A 5 -16.37 -0.19 13.58
N ASN A 6 -17.35 -0.56 14.42
CA ASN A 6 -18.68 0.05 14.38
C ASN A 6 -18.63 1.56 14.62
N PHE A 7 -17.91 1.99 15.64
CA PHE A 7 -17.76 3.41 15.97
C PHE A 7 -17.24 4.22 14.78
N VAL A 8 -16.22 3.71 14.09
CA VAL A 8 -15.63 4.41 12.94
C VAL A 8 -16.61 4.50 11.79
N MET A 9 -17.29 3.39 11.47
CA MET A 9 -18.27 3.37 10.39
C MET A 9 -19.48 4.26 10.71
N GLU A 10 -19.87 4.37 11.97
CA GLU A 10 -21.03 5.14 12.41
C GLU A 10 -20.72 6.65 12.58
N GLU A 11 -19.53 6.99 13.06
CA GLU A 11 -19.19 8.36 13.46
C GLU A 11 -18.26 9.09 12.47
N MET A 12 -17.50 8.36 11.63
CA MET A 12 -16.46 8.96 10.78
C MET A 12 -16.63 8.71 9.27
N MET A 13 -17.34 7.66 8.88
CA MET A 13 -17.60 7.37 7.46
C MET A 13 -18.76 8.22 6.94
N SER A 14 -18.56 8.92 5.83
CA SER A 14 -19.60 9.70 5.16
C SER A 14 -20.55 8.82 4.32
N GLU A 15 -21.62 9.45 3.81
CA GLU A 15 -22.65 8.78 3.02
C GLU A 15 -22.14 8.23 1.68
N ASP A 16 -21.03 8.73 1.16
CA ASP A 16 -20.32 8.24 -0.04
C ASP A 16 -19.36 7.08 0.26
N GLY A 17 -18.90 6.91 1.51
CA GLY A 17 -17.92 5.89 1.90
C GLY A 17 -16.51 6.43 2.13
N GLN A 18 -16.32 7.75 2.03
CA GLN A 18 -15.10 8.44 2.45
C GLN A 18 -15.03 8.63 3.98
N PHE A 19 -13.87 9.08 4.47
CA PHE A 19 -13.64 9.31 5.89
C PHE A 19 -13.18 10.74 6.12
N TYR A 20 -13.91 11.44 7.00
CA TYR A 20 -13.64 12.84 7.33
C TYR A 20 -13.64 13.08 8.83
N GLY A 21 -12.97 14.15 9.23
CA GLY A 21 -12.97 14.63 10.59
C GLY A 21 -11.98 13.92 11.51
N VAL A 22 -11.86 14.50 12.70
CA VAL A 22 -11.15 13.94 13.85
C VAL A 22 -12.17 13.77 14.95
N TYR A 23 -12.25 12.60 15.57
CA TYR A 23 -13.15 12.43 16.70
C TYR A 23 -12.50 12.98 17.97
N ASP A 24 -13.12 14.00 18.55
CA ASP A 24 -12.68 14.60 19.81
C ASP A 24 -13.31 13.83 20.98
N ILE A 25 -12.47 13.12 21.73
CA ILE A 25 -12.90 12.29 22.87
C ILE A 25 -13.41 13.16 24.02
N GLU A 26 -12.84 14.34 24.27
CA GLU A 26 -13.30 15.22 25.35
C GLU A 26 -14.69 15.79 25.04
N GLN A 27 -14.93 16.13 23.77
CA GLN A 27 -16.19 16.70 23.31
C GLN A 27 -17.22 15.64 22.88
N GLN A 28 -16.81 14.37 22.77
CA GLN A 28 -17.63 13.24 22.31
C GLN A 28 -18.34 13.55 20.98
N LYS A 29 -17.61 14.11 20.02
CA LYS A 29 -18.13 14.45 18.69
C LYS A 29 -17.02 14.52 17.64
N LEU A 30 -17.42 14.40 16.38
CA LEU A 30 -16.54 14.69 15.25
C LEU A 30 -16.26 16.21 15.15
N VAL A 31 -14.99 16.57 15.01
CA VAL A 31 -14.49 17.94 14.78
C VAL A 31 -13.63 17.98 13.51
N ALA A 32 -13.29 19.17 13.02
CA ALA A 32 -12.46 19.34 11.82
C ALA A 32 -12.94 18.49 10.63
N THR A 33 -14.26 18.47 10.40
CA THR A 33 -14.95 17.62 9.42
C THR A 33 -14.59 17.92 7.96
N ASP A 34 -13.78 18.95 7.73
CA ASP A 34 -13.14 19.30 6.47
C ASP A 34 -11.88 18.47 6.18
N ARG A 35 -11.28 17.85 7.21
CA ARG A 35 -10.08 17.03 7.05
C ARG A 35 -10.44 15.63 6.56
N LYS A 36 -9.94 15.27 5.39
CA LYS A 36 -10.07 13.93 4.84
C LYS A 36 -9.00 12.99 5.39
N ALA A 37 -9.35 11.72 5.60
CA ALA A 37 -8.42 10.63 5.83
C ALA A 37 -8.41 9.70 4.63
N ALA A 38 -7.24 9.18 4.25
CA ALA A 38 -7.11 8.21 3.17
C ALA A 38 -7.92 6.94 3.47
N ALA A 39 -8.78 6.52 2.53
CA ALA A 39 -9.66 5.38 2.71
C ALA A 39 -8.96 4.03 2.43
N LEU A 40 -7.89 4.01 1.62
CA LEU A 40 -7.20 2.77 1.23
C LEU A 40 -6.66 1.95 2.43
N PRO A 41 -5.98 2.52 3.44
CA PRO A 41 -5.54 1.75 4.60
C PRO A 41 -6.71 1.15 5.40
N ILE A 42 -7.82 1.89 5.50
CA ILE A 42 -9.03 1.42 6.19
C ILE A 42 -9.66 0.27 5.39
N LEU A 43 -9.80 0.41 4.08
CA LEU A 43 -10.28 -0.65 3.19
C LEU A 43 -9.42 -1.91 3.34
N SER A 44 -8.10 -1.74 3.31
CA SER A 44 -7.14 -2.83 3.40
C SER A 44 -7.30 -3.62 4.69
N GLU A 45 -7.48 -2.95 5.83
CA GLU A 45 -7.66 -3.60 7.12
C GLU A 45 -9.05 -4.25 7.23
N LEU A 46 -10.12 -3.55 6.83
CA LEU A 46 -11.49 -4.08 6.91
C LEU A 46 -11.70 -5.31 6.02
N ALA A 47 -10.99 -5.41 4.90
CA ALA A 47 -11.00 -6.60 4.04
C ALA A 47 -10.64 -7.88 4.84
N GLY A 48 -9.72 -7.79 5.80
CA GLY A 48 -9.32 -8.90 6.67
C GLY A 48 -10.41 -9.37 7.63
N TYR A 49 -11.40 -8.52 7.90
CA TYR A 49 -12.50 -8.78 8.83
C TYR A 49 -13.81 -9.18 8.16
N MET A 50 -13.84 -9.29 6.83
CA MET A 50 -14.98 -9.83 6.08
C MET A 50 -15.21 -11.31 6.37
N ASN A 51 -14.13 -12.07 6.60
CA ASN A 51 -14.14 -13.50 6.93
C ASN A 51 -13.04 -13.81 7.96
N TYR A 52 -13.14 -13.23 9.17
CA TYR A 52 -12.14 -13.42 10.21
C TYR A 52 -12.27 -14.80 10.87
N ASN A 53 -11.25 -15.64 10.67
CA ASN A 53 -11.18 -16.95 11.28
C ASN A 53 -10.48 -16.87 12.65
N ALA A 54 -11.23 -17.04 13.74
CA ALA A 54 -10.72 -17.05 15.10
C ALA A 54 -10.42 -18.47 15.64
N GLY A 55 -10.57 -19.50 14.80
CA GLY A 55 -10.34 -20.90 15.15
C GLY A 55 -11.08 -21.86 14.21
N PRO A 56 -10.77 -23.16 14.24
CA PRO A 56 -11.23 -24.15 13.24
C PRO A 56 -12.73 -24.12 12.90
N ASP A 57 -13.58 -23.70 13.84
CA ASP A 57 -15.03 -23.61 13.69
C ASP A 57 -15.61 -22.22 14.04
N LEU A 58 -14.77 -21.17 14.13
CA LEU A 58 -15.15 -19.84 14.58
C LEU A 58 -14.84 -18.79 13.50
N ASN A 59 -15.80 -18.57 12.61
CA ASN A 59 -15.74 -17.50 11.62
C ASN A 59 -16.61 -16.31 12.05
N TYR A 60 -15.99 -15.15 12.23
CA TYR A 60 -16.65 -13.89 12.49
C TYR A 60 -16.69 -13.05 11.21
N LYS A 61 -17.85 -12.43 10.95
CA LYS A 61 -18.01 -11.38 9.95
C LYS A 61 -18.24 -10.08 10.68
N PHE A 62 -17.18 -9.28 10.86
CA PHE A 62 -17.31 -8.01 11.57
C PHE A 62 -17.79 -6.89 10.66
N VAL A 63 -17.53 -7.01 9.35
CA VAL A 63 -17.92 -6.04 8.31
C VAL A 63 -18.65 -6.77 7.19
N SER A 64 -19.67 -6.12 6.61
CA SER A 64 -20.39 -6.68 5.46
C SER A 64 -19.69 -6.33 4.15
N ASN A 65 -19.87 -7.15 3.11
CA ASN A 65 -19.36 -6.84 1.76
C ASN A 65 -19.85 -5.47 1.27
N GLN A 66 -21.10 -5.08 1.58
CA GLN A 66 -21.65 -3.79 1.18
C GLN A 66 -20.85 -2.60 1.70
N VAL A 67 -20.32 -2.67 2.94
CA VAL A 67 -19.49 -1.59 3.50
C VAL A 67 -18.16 -1.51 2.77
N VAL A 68 -17.50 -2.65 2.58
CA VAL A 68 -16.20 -2.72 1.88
C VAL A 68 -16.34 -2.28 0.41
N ASP A 69 -17.38 -2.75 -0.28
CA ASP A 69 -17.67 -2.38 -1.66
C ASP A 69 -17.97 -0.89 -1.80
N LYS A 70 -18.67 -0.30 -0.83
CA LYS A 70 -18.93 1.14 -0.80
C LYS A 70 -17.63 1.96 -0.69
N ILE A 71 -16.74 1.57 0.23
CA ILE A 71 -15.44 2.25 0.41
C ILE A 71 -14.61 2.10 -0.87
N ALA A 72 -14.53 0.90 -1.45
CA ALA A 72 -13.77 0.66 -2.68
C ALA A 72 -14.30 1.49 -3.86
N ASN A 73 -15.62 1.55 -4.05
CA ASN A 73 -16.24 2.36 -5.10
C ASN A 73 -15.98 3.85 -4.89
N SER A 74 -16.00 4.33 -3.64
CA SER A 74 -15.67 5.73 -3.36
C SER A 74 -14.21 6.07 -3.61
N ILE A 75 -13.27 5.17 -3.31
CA ILE A 75 -11.86 5.35 -3.70
C ILE A 75 -11.75 5.46 -5.23
N ILE A 76 -12.40 4.54 -5.97
CA ILE A 76 -12.36 4.53 -7.43
C ILE A 76 -12.96 5.83 -8.02
N ALA A 77 -14.04 6.33 -7.43
CA ALA A 77 -14.73 7.52 -7.93
C ALA A 77 -14.01 8.83 -7.55
N ASP A 78 -13.49 8.92 -6.33
CA ASP A 78 -13.07 10.20 -5.73
C ASP A 78 -11.54 10.32 -5.55
N ASP A 79 -10.82 9.19 -5.44
CA ASP A 79 -9.39 9.16 -5.12
C ASP A 79 -8.52 8.66 -6.28
N ILE A 80 -9.10 7.98 -7.27
CA ILE A 80 -8.39 7.59 -8.49
C ILE A 80 -8.57 8.69 -9.53
N VAL A 81 -7.48 9.41 -9.79
CA VAL A 81 -7.46 10.56 -10.69
C VAL A 81 -6.60 10.27 -11.91
N ARG A 82 -7.01 10.79 -13.06
CA ARG A 82 -6.20 10.76 -14.28
C ARG A 82 -5.42 12.07 -14.41
N VAL A 83 -4.10 12.01 -14.46
CA VAL A 83 -3.23 13.15 -14.80
C VAL A 83 -2.48 12.79 -16.07
N GLY A 84 -2.65 13.59 -17.13
CA GLY A 84 -2.23 13.20 -18.48
C GLY A 84 -2.87 11.88 -18.91
N ASP A 85 -2.04 10.90 -19.25
CA ASP A 85 -2.44 9.55 -19.64
C ASP A 85 -2.26 8.50 -18.54
N THR A 86 -2.05 8.91 -17.27
CA THR A 86 -1.76 8.01 -16.15
C THR A 86 -2.78 8.15 -15.03
N LEU A 87 -3.23 7.02 -14.48
CA LEU A 87 -4.04 6.99 -13.25
C LEU A 87 -3.15 7.03 -12.01
N TYR A 88 -3.54 7.83 -11.02
CA TYR A 88 -2.89 7.95 -9.73
C TYR A 88 -3.91 7.79 -8.60
N TYR A 89 -3.50 7.17 -7.51
CA TYR A 89 -4.21 7.28 -6.24
C TYR A 89 -3.80 8.59 -5.55
N ALA A 90 -4.75 9.51 -5.43
CA ALA A 90 -4.63 10.84 -4.89
C ALA A 90 -5.71 11.05 -3.80
N PRO A 91 -5.52 10.51 -2.58
CA PRO A 91 -6.53 10.55 -1.52
C PRO A 91 -6.94 11.97 -1.12
N TYR A 92 -6.09 12.96 -1.35
CA TYR A 92 -6.37 14.37 -1.07
C TYR A 92 -6.62 15.20 -2.35
N GLY A 93 -6.77 14.53 -3.50
CA GLY A 93 -6.96 15.14 -4.81
C GLY A 93 -5.68 15.72 -5.43
N VAL A 94 -5.87 16.37 -6.58
CA VAL A 94 -4.84 17.16 -7.27
C VAL A 94 -5.38 18.58 -7.37
N SER A 95 -4.61 19.56 -6.92
CA SER A 95 -5.01 20.96 -6.95
C SER A 95 -5.02 21.52 -8.39
N GLU A 96 -5.63 22.70 -8.57
CA GLU A 96 -5.69 23.36 -9.89
C GLU A 96 -4.30 23.70 -10.46
N ASP A 97 -3.31 23.97 -9.60
CA ASP A 97 -1.91 24.18 -9.94
C ASP A 97 -1.10 22.86 -10.08
N GLY A 98 -1.79 21.71 -10.13
CA GLY A 98 -1.18 20.42 -10.43
C GLY A 98 -0.42 19.79 -9.26
N VAL A 99 -0.74 20.13 -8.01
CA VAL A 99 -0.06 19.58 -6.83
C VAL A 99 -0.84 18.40 -6.26
N MET A 100 -0.13 17.30 -6.04
CA MET A 100 -0.63 16.12 -5.34
C MET A 100 0.28 15.85 -4.13
N ASP A 101 -0.31 15.83 -2.94
CA ASP A 101 0.39 15.46 -1.71
C ASP A 101 0.09 13.99 -1.35
N LEU A 102 1.13 13.20 -1.11
CA LEU A 102 1.06 11.79 -0.71
C LEU A 102 1.67 11.61 0.66
N LYS A 103 1.05 10.82 1.54
CA LYS A 103 1.65 10.39 2.81
C LYS A 103 2.01 8.92 2.72
N LEU A 104 3.17 8.56 3.27
CA LEU A 104 3.62 7.16 3.30
C LEU A 104 2.58 6.25 3.98
N SER A 105 1.89 6.76 5.01
CA SER A 105 0.83 6.05 5.75
C SER A 105 -0.42 5.76 4.91
N ASP A 106 -0.66 6.50 3.83
CA ASP A 106 -1.81 6.28 2.94
C ASP A 106 -1.69 4.96 2.16
N PHE A 107 -0.47 4.38 2.14
CA PHE A 107 -0.13 3.12 1.47
C PHE A 107 0.14 1.98 2.46
N ALA A 108 -0.39 2.09 3.69
CA ALA A 108 -0.37 0.99 4.65
C ALA A 108 -1.35 -0.12 4.22
N ILE A 109 -0.85 -1.03 3.37
CA ILE A 109 -1.63 -2.12 2.77
C ILE A 109 -1.26 -3.49 3.36
N SER A 110 -2.27 -4.33 3.47
CA SER A 110 -2.24 -5.68 4.04
C SER A 110 -2.58 -6.72 2.99
N VAL A 111 -2.32 -8.00 3.30
CA VAL A 111 -2.59 -9.11 2.37
C VAL A 111 -4.06 -9.22 2.01
N SER A 112 -4.93 -8.77 2.91
CA SER A 112 -6.38 -8.80 2.73
C SER A 112 -6.85 -7.88 1.61
N LEU A 113 -6.13 -6.78 1.32
CA LEU A 113 -6.43 -5.94 0.17
C LEU A 113 -6.30 -6.74 -1.13
N PHE A 114 -5.20 -7.46 -1.34
CA PHE A 114 -5.02 -8.29 -2.52
C PHE A 114 -6.06 -9.41 -2.62
N GLY A 115 -6.52 -9.93 -1.47
CA GLY A 115 -7.60 -10.92 -1.41
C GLY A 115 -8.90 -10.32 -1.93
N LEU A 116 -9.24 -9.11 -1.49
CA LEU A 116 -10.38 -8.35 -1.97
C LEU A 116 -10.27 -8.01 -3.46
N MET A 117 -9.09 -7.59 -3.93
CA MET A 117 -8.86 -7.30 -5.36
C MET A 117 -9.06 -8.56 -6.22
N THR A 118 -8.68 -9.73 -5.71
CA THR A 118 -8.94 -11.02 -6.37
C THR A 118 -10.45 -11.27 -6.48
N GLU A 119 -11.21 -11.01 -5.42
CA GLU A 119 -12.68 -11.12 -5.45
C GLU A 119 -13.31 -10.15 -6.47
N TYR A 120 -12.83 -8.91 -6.56
CA TYR A 120 -13.31 -7.94 -7.55
C TYR A 120 -12.96 -8.30 -8.99
N SER A 121 -11.76 -8.84 -9.25
CA SER A 121 -11.39 -9.34 -10.58
C SER A 121 -12.29 -10.50 -11.02
N GLN A 122 -12.78 -11.31 -10.09
CA GLN A 122 -13.69 -12.45 -10.37
C GLN A 122 -15.17 -12.04 -10.48
N ASP A 123 -15.63 -11.08 -9.68
CA ASP A 123 -17.00 -10.58 -9.71
C ASP A 123 -17.04 -9.05 -9.74
N GLY A 124 -16.72 -8.50 -10.91
CA GLY A 124 -16.69 -7.05 -11.16
C GLY A 124 -18.02 -6.33 -10.89
N ARG A 125 -19.15 -7.05 -10.82
CA ARG A 125 -20.48 -6.47 -10.50
C ARG A 125 -20.59 -5.89 -9.10
N ARG A 126 -19.60 -6.16 -8.24
CA ARG A 126 -19.48 -5.54 -6.91
C ARG A 126 -18.96 -4.10 -6.98
N LEU A 127 -18.34 -3.73 -8.09
CA LEU A 127 -17.87 -2.38 -8.37
C LEU A 127 -18.84 -1.68 -9.34
N GLU A 128 -18.97 -0.37 -9.19
CA GLU A 128 -19.80 0.47 -10.06
C GLU A 128 -19.10 0.75 -11.39
N GLU A 129 -17.77 0.91 -11.36
CA GLU A 129 -16.93 1.05 -12.55
C GLU A 129 -16.60 -0.32 -13.17
N GLU A 130 -16.84 -0.46 -14.49
CA GLU A 130 -16.67 -1.72 -15.24
C GLU A 130 -15.26 -2.32 -15.09
N TYR A 131 -14.24 -1.46 -14.97
CA TYR A 131 -12.84 -1.85 -14.80
C TYR A 131 -12.25 -1.36 -13.47
N GLY A 132 -13.10 -1.19 -12.45
CA GLY A 132 -12.72 -0.56 -11.18
C GLY A 132 -11.54 -1.23 -10.46
N CYS A 133 -11.41 -2.56 -10.52
CA CYS A 133 -10.27 -3.28 -9.93
C CYS A 133 -8.95 -2.89 -10.61
N ALA A 134 -8.94 -2.84 -11.96
CA ALA A 134 -7.78 -2.41 -12.73
C ALA A 134 -7.43 -0.95 -12.44
N MET A 135 -8.42 -0.06 -12.38
CA MET A 135 -8.23 1.37 -12.05
C MET A 135 -7.59 1.55 -10.67
N LEU A 136 -8.11 0.86 -9.66
CA LEU A 136 -7.61 0.94 -8.28
C LEU A 136 -6.16 0.44 -8.19
N LEU A 137 -5.86 -0.73 -8.76
CA LEU A 137 -4.50 -1.27 -8.76
C LEU A 137 -3.53 -0.38 -9.55
N GLU A 138 -3.94 0.17 -10.69
CA GLU A 138 -3.10 1.08 -11.49
C GLU A 138 -2.78 2.38 -10.75
N GLY A 139 -3.81 3.03 -10.18
CA GLY A 139 -3.60 4.25 -9.40
C GLY A 139 -2.69 4.04 -8.19
N VAL A 140 -2.89 2.96 -7.44
CA VAL A 140 -2.04 2.64 -6.27
C VAL A 140 -0.61 2.33 -6.70
N ALA A 141 -0.41 1.53 -7.74
CA ALA A 141 0.92 1.18 -8.24
C ALA A 141 1.70 2.42 -8.72
N ASN A 142 1.05 3.32 -9.47
CA ASN A 142 1.69 4.52 -9.99
C ASN A 142 2.03 5.53 -8.88
N SER A 143 1.15 5.71 -7.87
CA SER A 143 1.47 6.59 -6.74
C SER A 143 2.56 6.01 -5.83
N LEU A 144 2.60 4.68 -5.62
CA LEU A 144 3.72 4.02 -4.93
C LEU A 144 5.03 4.19 -5.69
N LYS A 145 4.99 4.16 -7.02
CA LYS A 145 6.16 4.39 -7.85
C LYS A 145 6.71 5.80 -7.66
N LEU A 146 5.85 6.83 -7.56
CA LEU A 146 6.28 8.19 -7.23
C LEU A 146 6.97 8.26 -5.86
N ILE A 147 6.45 7.53 -4.86
CA ILE A 147 7.09 7.42 -3.53
C ILE A 147 8.48 6.82 -3.63
N LEU A 148 8.63 5.72 -4.38
CA LEU A 148 9.94 5.09 -4.59
C LEU A 148 10.89 6.03 -5.35
N GLU A 149 10.45 6.66 -6.43
CA GLU A 149 11.28 7.61 -7.19
C GLU A 149 11.70 8.80 -6.31
N GLY A 150 10.83 9.29 -5.42
CA GLY A 150 11.16 10.33 -4.44
C GLY A 150 12.15 9.85 -3.37
N GLN A 151 11.98 8.62 -2.90
CA GLN A 151 12.93 7.94 -2.02
C GLN A 151 14.32 7.83 -2.67
N GLU A 152 14.40 7.47 -3.95
CA GLU A 152 15.65 7.32 -4.66
C GLU A 152 16.40 8.64 -4.91
N GLN A 153 15.70 9.78 -4.84
CA GLN A 153 16.32 11.12 -4.87
C GLN A 153 16.97 11.51 -3.54
N ASN A 154 16.58 10.88 -2.43
CA ASN A 154 17.15 11.17 -1.12
C ASN A 154 18.58 10.61 -0.98
N ALA A 155 19.47 11.37 -0.37
CA ALA A 155 20.87 10.95 -0.16
C ALA A 155 20.99 9.66 0.67
N THR A 156 20.03 9.43 1.57
CA THR A 156 19.95 8.22 2.41
C THR A 156 19.22 7.06 1.76
N ARG A 157 18.52 7.31 0.64
CA ARG A 157 17.49 6.43 0.06
C ARG A 157 16.40 6.00 1.04
N LEU A 158 16.12 6.79 2.09
CA LEU A 158 14.96 6.57 2.96
C LEU A 158 13.70 7.21 2.35
N PRO A 159 12.52 6.57 2.45
CA PRO A 159 11.28 7.18 2.01
C PRO A 159 10.88 8.31 2.97
N SER A 160 10.44 9.43 2.43
CA SER A 160 9.90 10.52 3.24
C SER A 160 8.48 10.19 3.73
N THR A 161 8.11 10.67 4.92
CA THR A 161 6.76 10.49 5.49
C THR A 161 5.70 11.16 4.65
N GLU A 162 6.06 12.26 3.98
CA GLU A 162 5.24 12.97 3.02
C GLU A 162 6.04 13.21 1.73
N LEU A 163 5.37 13.14 0.59
CA LEU A 163 5.90 13.46 -0.73
C LEU A 163 4.94 14.41 -1.43
N ARG A 164 5.43 15.57 -1.85
CA ARG A 164 4.71 16.46 -2.76
C ARG A 164 5.13 16.18 -4.20
N VAL A 165 4.15 16.08 -5.09
CA VAL A 165 4.32 15.88 -6.53
C VAL A 165 3.74 17.08 -7.24
N VAL A 166 4.54 17.74 -8.09
CA VAL A 166 4.12 18.91 -8.85
C VAL A 166 4.10 18.54 -10.32
N PHE A 167 2.91 18.37 -10.89
CA PHE A 167 2.73 18.01 -12.29
C PHE A 167 2.91 19.23 -13.21
N SER A 168 3.44 18.97 -14.40
CA SER A 168 3.43 19.92 -15.51
C SER A 168 2.00 20.14 -16.05
N GLY A 169 1.81 21.21 -16.82
CA GLY A 169 0.47 21.61 -17.28
C GLY A 169 -0.23 20.61 -18.22
N ASP A 170 0.53 19.76 -18.90
CA ASP A 170 0.02 18.65 -19.71
C ASP A 170 -0.09 17.31 -18.94
N GLY A 171 0.43 17.27 -17.71
CA GLY A 171 0.48 16.08 -16.87
C GLY A 171 1.47 15.01 -17.35
N GLU A 172 2.32 15.29 -18.34
CA GLU A 172 3.27 14.30 -18.89
C GLU A 172 4.57 14.20 -18.08
N SER A 173 4.90 15.26 -17.32
CA SER A 173 6.08 15.30 -16.44
C SER A 173 5.73 15.84 -15.06
N TYR A 174 6.61 15.59 -14.08
CA TYR A 174 6.43 16.04 -12.69
C TYR A 174 7.78 16.31 -12.00
N GLU A 175 7.72 17.12 -10.95
CA GLU A 175 8.78 17.32 -9.96
C GLU A 175 8.39 16.64 -8.65
N LEU A 176 9.37 16.02 -7.98
CA LEU A 176 9.18 15.36 -6.68
C LEU A 176 9.84 16.21 -5.58
N GLN A 177 9.10 16.44 -4.50
CA GLN A 177 9.52 17.23 -3.35
C GLN A 177 9.29 16.41 -2.07
N PRO A 178 10.21 15.47 -1.75
CA PRO A 178 10.14 14.69 -0.52
C PRO A 178 10.31 15.59 0.72
N SER A 179 9.57 15.30 1.78
CA SER A 179 9.78 15.93 3.09
C SER A 179 11.05 15.40 3.77
N ASP A 180 11.56 16.15 4.74
CA ASP A 180 12.81 15.85 5.44
C ASP A 180 12.76 14.58 6.31
N THR A 181 11.59 14.05 6.62
CA THR A 181 11.39 13.11 7.72
C THR A 181 11.14 11.68 7.24
N PHE A 182 11.82 10.72 7.87
CA PHE A 182 11.50 9.28 7.82
C PHE A 182 11.16 8.79 9.23
N ASP A 183 10.17 7.90 9.36
CA ASP A 183 9.82 7.22 10.62
C ASP A 183 9.49 5.74 10.36
N ILE A 184 10.25 4.83 10.97
CA ILE A 184 10.03 3.38 10.84
C ILE A 184 8.73 2.94 11.55
N ASN A 185 8.19 3.74 12.46
CA ASN A 185 6.92 3.47 13.12
C ASN A 185 5.72 3.88 12.26
N ASN A 186 5.93 4.45 11.07
CA ASN A 186 4.86 4.71 10.13
C ASN A 186 4.09 3.42 9.81
N SER A 187 2.76 3.49 9.70
CA SER A 187 1.88 2.34 9.45
C SER A 187 2.22 1.58 8.15
N TYR A 188 2.85 2.25 7.19
CA TYR A 188 3.43 1.64 5.99
C TYR A 188 4.33 0.43 6.32
N PHE A 189 5.16 0.55 7.35
CA PHE A 189 6.07 -0.51 7.74
C PHE A 189 5.39 -1.57 8.59
N SER A 190 4.66 -1.18 9.63
CA SER A 190 4.08 -2.15 10.58
C SER A 190 3.05 -3.07 9.92
N ILE A 191 2.18 -2.53 9.06
CA ILE A 191 1.17 -3.33 8.35
C ILE A 191 1.81 -4.06 7.16
N GLY A 192 2.64 -3.36 6.39
CA GLY A 192 3.24 -3.90 5.17
C GLY A 192 4.18 -5.06 5.44
N LEU A 193 5.15 -4.88 6.35
CA LEU A 193 6.16 -5.91 6.67
C LEU A 193 5.53 -7.17 7.25
N MET A 194 4.53 -7.03 8.14
CA MET A 194 3.80 -8.18 8.69
C MET A 194 3.00 -8.94 7.65
N SER A 195 2.54 -8.25 6.60
CA SER A 195 1.71 -8.85 5.56
C SER A 195 2.49 -9.44 4.39
N TYR A 196 3.78 -9.14 4.27
CA TYR A 196 4.56 -9.37 3.06
C TYR A 196 4.57 -10.82 2.59
N GLN A 197 4.78 -11.79 3.50
CA GLN A 197 4.75 -13.21 3.16
C GLN A 197 3.40 -13.63 2.53
N GLY A 198 2.31 -12.99 2.94
CA GLY A 198 0.97 -13.27 2.44
C GLY A 198 0.71 -12.72 1.04
N PHE A 199 1.42 -11.67 0.61
CA PHE A 199 1.15 -10.99 -0.66
C PHE A 199 1.27 -11.95 -1.86
N TYR A 200 2.41 -12.63 -2.01
CA TYR A 200 2.64 -13.53 -3.15
C TYR A 200 1.61 -14.67 -3.24
N ASN A 201 1.25 -15.29 -2.12
CA ASN A 201 0.26 -16.36 -2.08
C ASN A 201 -1.12 -15.91 -2.59
N THR A 202 -1.47 -14.65 -2.35
CA THR A 202 -2.73 -14.07 -2.79
C THR A 202 -2.65 -13.59 -4.23
N ILE A 203 -1.52 -13.01 -4.65
CA ILE A 203 -1.34 -12.52 -6.01
C ILE A 203 -1.25 -13.68 -7.02
N ASP A 204 -0.64 -14.81 -6.65
CA ASP A 204 -0.65 -16.02 -7.48
C ASP A 204 -2.07 -16.49 -7.83
N GLN A 205 -3.06 -16.18 -6.99
CA GLN A 205 -4.46 -16.48 -7.29
C GLN A 205 -4.96 -15.70 -8.52
N PHE A 206 -4.56 -14.44 -8.71
CA PHE A 206 -4.85 -13.70 -9.95
C PHE A 206 -4.38 -14.45 -11.19
N ALA A 207 -3.18 -15.05 -11.13
CA ALA A 207 -2.60 -15.80 -12.24
C ALA A 207 -3.30 -17.15 -12.46
N TYR A 208 -3.67 -17.84 -11.38
CA TYR A 208 -4.26 -19.19 -11.44
C TYR A 208 -5.70 -19.20 -11.97
N TYR A 209 -6.49 -18.17 -11.68
CA TYR A 209 -7.85 -18.03 -12.21
C TYR A 209 -7.89 -17.63 -13.70
N LYS A 210 -6.76 -17.16 -14.23
CA LYS A 210 -6.58 -16.73 -15.63
C LYS A 210 -5.93 -17.82 -16.52
N ASN A 211 -6.20 -19.09 -16.25
CA ASN A 211 -5.88 -20.19 -17.18
C ASN A 211 -6.54 -19.91 -18.56
N GLY A 212 -5.71 -19.63 -19.57
CA GLY A 212 -6.17 -19.25 -20.92
C GLY A 212 -6.11 -17.74 -21.24
N PHE A 213 -5.60 -16.89 -20.32
CA PHE A 213 -5.43 -15.45 -20.59
C PHE A 213 -4.55 -15.18 -21.80
N ASN A 214 -3.41 -15.87 -21.92
CA ASN A 214 -2.52 -15.72 -23.09
C ASN A 214 -3.20 -16.12 -24.41
N GLU A 215 -4.01 -17.19 -24.42
CA GLU A 215 -4.77 -17.60 -25.60
C GLU A 215 -5.87 -16.58 -25.95
N SER A 216 -6.53 -16.03 -24.93
CA SER A 216 -7.56 -14.99 -25.08
C SER A 216 -6.98 -13.68 -25.62
N VAL A 217 -5.80 -13.27 -25.13
CA VAL A 217 -5.03 -12.12 -25.60
C VAL A 217 -4.65 -12.28 -27.07
N ASP A 218 -4.06 -13.43 -27.45
CA ASP A 218 -3.67 -13.70 -28.83
C ASP A 218 -4.89 -13.73 -29.77
N HIS A 219 -6.02 -14.30 -29.33
CA HIS A 219 -7.27 -14.29 -30.09
C HIS A 219 -7.84 -12.89 -30.33
N VAL A 220 -7.70 -11.96 -29.38
CA VAL A 220 -8.11 -10.57 -29.56
C VAL A 220 -7.17 -9.89 -30.56
N PHE A 221 -5.86 -9.95 -30.36
CA PHE A 221 -4.91 -9.26 -31.25
C PHE A 221 -4.87 -9.80 -32.68
N ILE A 222 -5.12 -11.10 -32.91
CA ILE A 222 -5.28 -11.66 -34.26
C ILE A 222 -6.45 -10.99 -35.02
N ARG A 223 -7.52 -10.58 -34.32
CA ARG A 223 -8.68 -9.90 -34.94
C ARG A 223 -8.44 -8.42 -35.17
N LEU A 224 -7.46 -7.83 -34.48
CA LEU A 224 -7.12 -6.41 -34.56
C LEU A 224 -6.02 -6.12 -35.59
N LYS A 225 -5.20 -7.12 -35.95
CA LYS A 225 -3.99 -6.97 -36.77
C LYS A 225 -4.13 -6.25 -38.12
N ASN A 226 -5.33 -6.19 -38.69
CA ASN A 226 -5.58 -5.56 -40.00
C ASN A 226 -6.44 -4.30 -39.89
N VAL A 227 -6.68 -3.78 -38.69
CA VAL A 227 -7.35 -2.48 -38.50
C VAL A 227 -6.42 -1.41 -39.04
N LYS A 228 -6.95 -0.54 -39.90
CA LYS A 228 -6.22 0.59 -40.48
C LYS A 228 -6.52 1.87 -39.69
N ASP A 229 -5.52 2.73 -39.58
CA ASP A 229 -5.66 4.09 -39.05
C ASP A 229 -6.34 4.17 -37.67
N ALA A 230 -6.10 3.17 -36.81
CA ALA A 230 -6.75 3.03 -35.49
C ALA A 230 -8.29 3.08 -35.50
N ALA A 231 -8.94 2.74 -36.63
CA ALA A 231 -10.39 2.76 -36.78
C ALA A 231 -11.06 1.52 -36.17
N TYR A 232 -11.03 1.40 -34.83
CA TYR A 232 -11.63 0.28 -34.10
C TYR A 232 -13.15 0.39 -34.03
N THR A 233 -13.85 -0.72 -34.29
CA THR A 233 -15.30 -0.81 -34.03
C THR A 233 -15.59 -0.82 -32.52
N PRO A 234 -16.79 -0.44 -32.06
CA PRO A 234 -17.12 -0.45 -30.62
C PRO A 234 -16.89 -1.81 -29.93
N ASN A 235 -17.15 -2.93 -30.64
CA ASN A 235 -16.88 -4.27 -30.12
C ASN A 235 -15.38 -4.56 -29.99
N GLN A 236 -14.54 -4.02 -30.89
CA GLN A 236 -13.09 -4.14 -30.80
C GLN A 236 -12.54 -3.29 -29.66
N VAL A 237 -13.05 -2.06 -29.49
CA VAL A 237 -12.70 -1.19 -28.35
C VAL A 237 -12.99 -1.89 -27.02
N ARG A 238 -14.19 -2.45 -26.85
CA ARG A 238 -14.53 -3.20 -25.62
C ARG A 238 -13.57 -4.36 -25.37
N ALA A 239 -13.26 -5.15 -26.42
CA ALA A 239 -12.34 -6.28 -26.28
C ALA A 239 -10.89 -5.83 -25.96
N ILE A 240 -10.44 -4.69 -26.49
CA ILE A 240 -9.13 -4.11 -26.16
C ILE A 240 -9.09 -3.75 -24.66
N ARG A 241 -10.09 -3.01 -24.19
CA ARG A 241 -10.20 -2.54 -22.80
C ARG A 241 -10.28 -3.69 -21.80
N GLU A 242 -11.05 -4.73 -22.11
CA GLU A 242 -11.16 -5.92 -21.27
C GLU A 242 -9.81 -6.64 -21.12
N VAL A 243 -9.07 -6.82 -22.21
CA VAL A 243 -7.75 -7.48 -22.15
C VAL A 243 -6.72 -6.59 -21.45
N GLU A 244 -6.73 -5.28 -21.70
CA GLU A 244 -5.86 -4.33 -21.02
C GLU A 244 -6.14 -4.29 -19.52
N ALA A 245 -7.40 -4.17 -19.10
CA ALA A 245 -7.77 -4.15 -17.68
C ALA A 245 -7.30 -5.43 -16.98
N HIS A 246 -7.52 -6.59 -17.57
CA HIS A 246 -7.01 -7.85 -17.03
C HIS A 246 -5.49 -7.96 -17.03
N TYR A 247 -4.83 -7.37 -18.02
CA TYR A 247 -3.38 -7.23 -18.02
C TYR A 247 -2.95 -6.36 -16.84
N ALA A 248 -3.51 -5.15 -16.71
CA ALA A 248 -3.25 -4.15 -15.68
C ALA A 248 -3.43 -4.72 -14.27
N GLU A 249 -4.55 -5.38 -13.96
CA GLU A 249 -4.79 -6.04 -12.65
C GLU A 249 -3.61 -6.93 -12.24
N MET A 250 -3.16 -7.79 -13.14
CA MET A 250 -2.06 -8.72 -12.85
C MET A 250 -0.73 -7.96 -12.72
N THR A 251 -0.45 -7.01 -13.62
CA THR A 251 0.79 -6.21 -13.57
C THR A 251 0.93 -5.50 -12.24
N ASN A 252 -0.14 -4.80 -11.90
CA ASN A 252 -0.08 -3.73 -10.93
C ASN A 252 -0.06 -4.33 -9.52
N ALA A 253 -0.76 -5.46 -9.31
CA ALA A 253 -0.64 -6.21 -8.06
C ALA A 253 0.81 -6.65 -7.78
N TYR A 254 1.49 -7.20 -8.79
CA TYR A 254 2.89 -7.60 -8.68
C TYR A 254 3.83 -6.40 -8.54
N GLN A 255 3.62 -5.34 -9.33
CA GLN A 255 4.41 -4.12 -9.29
C GLN A 255 4.34 -3.44 -7.92
N ILE A 256 3.17 -3.44 -7.27
CA ILE A 256 3.04 -2.94 -5.89
C ILE A 256 3.97 -3.71 -4.97
N CYS A 257 4.00 -5.05 -5.03
CA CYS A 257 4.88 -5.85 -4.18
C CYS A 257 6.36 -5.61 -4.47
N ASP A 258 6.74 -5.51 -5.74
CA ASP A 258 8.12 -5.24 -6.14
C ASP A 258 8.58 -3.85 -5.65
N ILE A 259 7.73 -2.82 -5.80
CA ILE A 259 8.02 -1.46 -5.30
C ILE A 259 8.17 -1.45 -3.77
N LEU A 260 7.29 -2.13 -3.03
CA LEU A 260 7.40 -2.23 -1.58
C LEU A 260 8.71 -2.92 -1.17
N TYR A 261 9.06 -4.03 -1.83
CA TYR A 261 10.29 -4.75 -1.57
C TYR A 261 11.54 -3.90 -1.84
N GLU A 262 11.58 -3.19 -2.99
CA GLU A 262 12.67 -2.27 -3.34
C GLU A 262 12.79 -1.13 -2.34
N SER A 263 11.66 -0.49 -1.98
CA SER A 263 11.61 0.55 -0.95
C SER A 263 12.18 0.07 0.39
N TRP A 264 11.78 -1.11 0.85
CA TRP A 264 12.26 -1.69 2.10
C TRP A 264 13.73 -2.14 2.02
N LEU A 265 14.20 -2.58 0.86
CA LEU A 265 15.59 -2.96 0.64
C LEU A 265 16.52 -1.76 0.82
N ASP A 266 16.11 -0.60 0.30
CA ASP A 266 16.84 0.65 0.48
C ASP A 266 16.89 1.08 1.95
N VAL A 267 15.76 0.97 2.69
CA VAL A 267 15.74 1.21 4.14
C VAL A 267 16.68 0.25 4.88
N TYR A 268 16.61 -1.04 4.56
CA TYR A 268 17.47 -2.06 5.16
C TYR A 268 18.96 -1.79 4.91
N ASN A 269 19.32 -1.43 3.67
CA ASN A 269 20.70 -1.10 3.30
C ASN A 269 21.21 0.14 4.03
N PHE A 270 20.36 1.16 4.22
CA PHE A 270 20.68 2.33 5.03
C PHE A 270 20.98 1.95 6.48
N LEU A 271 20.14 1.12 7.10
CA LEU A 271 20.28 0.71 8.50
C LEU A 271 21.55 -0.11 8.74
N LYS A 272 21.87 -1.01 7.81
CA LYS A 272 23.03 -1.92 7.92
C LYS A 272 24.38 -1.19 8.03
N VAL A 273 24.47 0.02 7.50
CA VAL A 273 25.69 0.85 7.56
C VAL A 273 25.69 1.84 8.73
N GLN A 274 24.59 1.92 9.49
CA GLN A 274 24.52 2.76 10.67
C GLN A 274 25.43 2.26 11.78
N THR A 275 25.86 3.20 12.63
CA THR A 275 26.59 2.85 13.84
C THR A 275 25.67 2.15 14.83
N SER A 276 26.25 1.44 15.79
CA SER A 276 25.49 0.86 16.89
C SER A 276 24.60 1.90 17.56
N ASP A 277 25.04 3.17 17.63
CA ASP A 277 24.36 4.29 18.31
C ASP A 277 23.08 4.76 17.64
N THR A 278 22.99 4.59 16.33
CA THR A 278 21.87 5.11 15.53
C THR A 278 21.04 4.02 14.90
N ILE A 279 21.53 2.79 14.69
CA ILE A 279 20.84 1.71 13.95
C ILE A 279 19.39 1.41 14.37
N TYR A 280 19.03 1.69 15.63
CA TYR A 280 17.67 1.48 16.18
C TYR A 280 16.92 2.79 16.50
N ALA A 281 17.33 3.92 15.91
CA ALA A 281 16.56 5.16 16.00
C ALA A 281 15.19 4.98 15.35
N ASN A 282 14.17 5.66 15.85
CA ASN A 282 12.82 5.61 15.28
C ASN A 282 12.72 6.41 13.97
N ALA A 283 13.44 7.52 13.88
CA ALA A 283 13.32 8.47 12.79
C ALA A 283 14.67 9.03 12.35
N TYR A 284 14.76 9.43 11.09
CA TYR A 284 15.95 10.02 10.49
C TYR A 284 15.56 11.18 9.57
N ASN A 285 16.46 12.14 9.42
CA ASN A 285 16.39 13.10 8.33
C ASN A 285 16.80 12.41 7.02
N VAL A 286 15.96 12.44 6.00
CA VAL A 286 16.19 11.71 4.74
C VAL A 286 17.33 12.30 3.89
N HIS A 287 17.71 13.56 4.12
CA HIS A 287 18.78 14.23 3.39
C HIS A 287 20.14 14.11 4.07
N THR A 288 20.18 14.07 5.41
CA THR A 288 21.45 14.03 6.17
C THR A 288 21.75 12.66 6.78
N GLY A 289 20.73 11.82 7.00
CA GLY A 289 20.86 10.55 7.72
C GLY A 289 21.01 10.73 9.24
N GLU A 290 20.88 11.96 9.75
CA GLU A 290 20.92 12.23 11.19
C GLU A 290 19.65 11.69 11.85
N SER A 291 19.80 10.99 12.97
CA SER A 291 18.67 10.52 13.76
C SER A 291 17.88 11.68 14.32
N VAL A 292 16.56 11.65 14.17
CA VAL A 292 15.64 12.60 14.80
C VAL A 292 15.26 12.03 16.16
N GLU A 293 15.43 12.80 17.25
CA GLU A 293 15.06 12.32 18.59
C GLU A 293 13.57 11.96 18.62
N ALA A 294 13.25 10.77 19.15
CA ALA A 294 11.89 10.39 19.47
C ALA A 294 11.24 11.43 20.39
N THR A 295 10.16 12.07 19.92
CA THR A 295 9.29 12.86 20.79
C THR A 295 8.57 11.90 21.72
N THR A 296 9.03 11.81 22.96
CA THR A 296 8.36 11.03 24.00
C THR A 296 7.12 11.80 24.45
N GLU A 297 6.01 11.68 23.72
CA GLU A 297 4.90 12.61 23.93
C GLU A 297 4.19 12.43 25.29
N ILE A 298 4.14 11.24 25.90
CA ILE A 298 3.63 11.10 27.28
C ILE A 298 4.33 9.91 27.98
N ARG A 299 4.92 10.12 29.16
CA ARG A 299 5.37 9.03 30.05
C ARG A 299 4.89 9.29 31.47
N TYR A 300 4.33 8.26 32.10
CA TYR A 300 4.06 8.26 33.54
C TYR A 300 5.36 8.24 34.33
N ASP A 301 5.44 9.03 35.42
CA ASP A 301 6.61 9.13 36.31
C ASP A 301 7.13 7.76 36.80
N SER A 302 6.24 6.76 36.90
CA SER A 302 6.57 5.39 37.27
C SER A 302 7.49 4.66 36.29
N PHE A 303 7.69 5.21 35.08
CA PHE A 303 8.41 4.58 33.97
C PHE A 303 9.56 5.44 33.43
N GLU A 304 9.96 6.50 34.12
CA GLU A 304 11.12 7.33 33.75
C GLU A 304 12.41 6.53 33.57
N TRP A 305 12.58 5.43 34.32
CA TRP A 305 13.78 4.59 34.28
C TRP A 305 14.00 3.89 32.92
N THR A 306 12.96 3.75 32.08
CA THR A 306 13.08 3.19 30.71
C THR A 306 13.46 4.25 29.67
N THR A 307 13.60 5.52 30.06
CA THR A 307 13.92 6.64 29.15
C THR A 307 15.23 6.43 28.40
N PRO A 308 16.34 6.06 29.05
CA PRO A 308 17.58 5.81 28.33
C PRO A 308 17.45 4.66 27.33
N PHE A 309 16.65 3.64 27.65
CA PHE A 309 16.43 2.48 26.78
C PHE A 309 15.65 2.86 25.52
N VAL A 310 14.50 3.52 25.68
CA VAL A 310 13.66 3.93 24.53
C VAL A 310 14.33 5.02 23.69
N LYS A 311 15.09 5.94 24.31
CA LYS A 311 15.92 6.89 23.54
C LYS A 311 16.97 6.20 22.68
N ARG A 312 17.43 5.01 23.10
CA ARG A 312 18.49 4.26 22.43
C ARG A 312 17.98 3.28 21.38
N PHE A 313 16.84 2.64 21.66
CA PHE A 313 16.32 1.49 20.93
C PHE A 313 14.91 1.69 20.38
N GLY A 314 14.36 2.89 20.53
CA GLY A 314 13.01 3.22 20.08
C GLY A 314 11.91 2.60 20.93
N THR A 315 10.71 2.56 20.35
CA THR A 315 9.53 1.95 20.96
C THR A 315 9.49 0.45 20.66
N PRO A 316 8.59 -0.31 21.31
CA PRO A 316 8.42 -1.71 20.96
C PRO A 316 8.06 -1.94 19.47
N ALA A 317 7.31 -1.00 18.85
CA ALA A 317 7.00 -1.00 17.42
C ALA A 317 8.27 -0.84 16.56
N THR A 318 9.17 0.07 16.95
CA THR A 318 10.46 0.30 16.27
C THR A 318 11.25 -0.99 16.17
N SER A 319 11.42 -1.70 17.30
CA SER A 319 12.17 -2.95 17.33
C SER A 319 11.51 -4.08 16.53
N LEU A 320 10.18 -4.14 16.51
CA LEU A 320 9.45 -5.15 15.74
C LEU A 320 9.60 -4.90 14.23
N ASN A 321 9.44 -3.65 13.79
CA ASN A 321 9.57 -3.30 12.37
C ASN A 321 10.99 -3.58 11.87
N TYR A 322 12.02 -3.30 12.67
CA TYR A 322 13.39 -3.67 12.32
C TYR A 322 13.63 -5.19 12.29
N PHE A 323 13.02 -5.94 13.20
CA PHE A 323 13.08 -7.40 13.18
C PHE A 323 12.43 -7.98 11.92
N LEU A 324 11.22 -7.52 11.59
CA LEU A 324 10.51 -7.95 10.38
C LEU A 324 11.29 -7.57 9.12
N LEU A 325 11.84 -6.35 9.07
CA LEU A 325 12.66 -5.89 7.96
C LEU A 325 13.90 -6.77 7.76
N ALA A 326 14.65 -7.07 8.83
CA ALA A 326 15.80 -7.97 8.75
C ALA A 326 15.40 -9.40 8.34
N GLY A 327 14.22 -9.86 8.79
CA GLY A 327 13.62 -11.13 8.37
C GLY A 327 13.32 -11.19 6.88
N VAL A 328 12.75 -10.13 6.30
CA VAL A 328 12.46 -10.02 4.85
C VAL A 328 13.71 -10.24 4.00
N PHE A 329 14.86 -9.72 4.46
CA PHE A 329 16.15 -9.84 3.74
C PHE A 329 17.05 -10.98 4.22
N ASN A 330 16.54 -11.84 5.11
CA ASN A 330 17.21 -13.03 5.60
C ASN A 330 18.63 -12.78 6.16
N ASP A 331 18.82 -11.66 6.86
CA ASP A 331 20.07 -11.38 7.59
C ASP A 331 19.98 -11.99 8.99
N GLU A 332 20.47 -13.23 9.13
CA GLU A 332 20.42 -13.99 10.37
C GLU A 332 21.03 -13.24 11.56
N ALA A 333 22.15 -12.54 11.35
CA ALA A 333 22.85 -11.85 12.43
C ALA A 333 22.04 -10.66 12.94
N MET A 334 21.56 -9.80 12.04
CA MET A 334 20.73 -8.65 12.39
C MET A 334 19.35 -9.10 12.89
N GLY A 335 18.80 -10.19 12.36
CA GLY A 335 17.54 -10.79 12.81
C GLY A 335 17.61 -11.33 14.24
N LEU A 336 18.72 -11.95 14.64
CA LEU A 336 18.93 -12.37 16.02
C LEU A 336 19.04 -11.18 16.98
N GLU A 337 19.76 -10.13 16.60
CA GLU A 337 19.92 -8.93 17.44
C GLU A 337 18.59 -8.18 17.61
N SER A 338 17.92 -7.87 16.50
CA SER A 338 16.63 -7.17 16.48
C SER A 338 15.51 -8.01 17.11
N GLY A 339 15.51 -9.33 16.94
CA GLY A 339 14.56 -10.25 17.58
C GLY A 339 14.72 -10.28 19.10
N HIS A 340 15.96 -10.31 19.61
CA HIS A 340 16.19 -10.15 21.06
C HIS A 340 15.71 -8.79 21.56
N LEU A 341 15.96 -7.72 20.81
CA LEU A 341 15.51 -6.39 21.16
C LEU A 341 13.97 -6.32 21.22
N ALA A 342 13.29 -6.90 20.23
CA ALA A 342 11.83 -6.98 20.19
C ALA A 342 11.25 -7.74 21.39
N LEU A 343 11.87 -8.86 21.78
CA LEU A 343 11.46 -9.63 22.97
C LEU A 343 11.67 -8.84 24.27
N VAL A 344 12.81 -8.18 24.43
CA VAL A 344 13.09 -7.34 25.61
C VAL A 344 12.10 -6.17 25.68
N ASN A 345 11.78 -5.55 24.55
CA ASN A 345 10.77 -4.49 24.46
C ASN A 345 9.36 -5.01 24.79
N LEU A 346 9.00 -6.22 24.35
CA LEU A 346 7.75 -6.86 24.73
C LEU A 346 7.70 -7.16 26.23
N ASP A 347 8.75 -7.71 26.81
CA ASP A 347 8.80 -8.03 28.24
C ASP A 347 8.69 -6.77 29.09
N LEU A 348 9.38 -5.69 28.67
CA LEU A 348 9.20 -4.36 29.23
C LEU A 348 7.75 -3.93 29.09
N HIS A 349 7.14 -4.02 27.91
CA HIS A 349 5.73 -3.71 27.71
C HIS A 349 4.81 -4.49 28.67
N ILE A 350 4.92 -5.82 28.75
CA ILE A 350 4.10 -6.64 29.64
C ILE A 350 4.29 -6.22 31.10
N ALA A 351 5.53 -5.94 31.53
CA ALA A 351 5.82 -5.50 32.89
C ALA A 351 5.25 -4.09 33.19
N LEU A 352 5.30 -3.17 32.23
CA LEU A 352 4.77 -1.80 32.33
C LEU A 352 3.23 -1.79 32.40
N PHE A 353 2.57 -2.70 31.67
CA PHE A 353 1.10 -2.78 31.58
C PHE A 353 0.45 -3.80 32.53
N SER A 354 1.22 -4.70 33.14
CA SER A 354 0.74 -5.63 34.18
C SER A 354 -0.05 -4.98 35.34
N PRO A 355 0.17 -3.71 35.72
CA PRO A 355 -0.65 -3.04 36.74
C PRO A 355 -1.99 -2.50 36.22
N PHE A 356 -2.18 -2.38 34.90
CA PHE A 356 -3.34 -1.74 34.28
C PHE A 356 -4.27 -2.77 33.63
N SER A 357 -5.57 -2.48 33.59
CA SER A 357 -6.54 -3.33 32.90
C SER A 357 -6.25 -3.30 31.40
N ALA A 358 -5.81 -4.43 30.84
CA ALA A 358 -5.46 -4.60 29.42
C ALA A 358 -6.65 -4.53 28.44
N ILE A 359 -7.73 -3.86 28.84
CA ILE A 359 -9.01 -3.71 28.14
C ILE A 359 -9.29 -2.22 27.85
N ASN A 360 -8.52 -1.28 28.42
CA ASN A 360 -8.75 0.16 28.20
C ASN A 360 -7.94 0.68 26.99
N PRO A 361 -8.58 1.01 25.84
CA PRO A 361 -7.91 1.59 24.67
C PRO A 361 -7.28 2.96 24.95
N ASP A 362 -7.82 3.75 25.89
CA ASP A 362 -7.24 5.04 26.29
C ASP A 362 -5.85 4.85 26.91
N THR A 363 -5.65 3.74 27.64
CA THR A 363 -4.33 3.39 28.18
C THR A 363 -3.32 3.03 27.07
N TYR A 364 -3.75 2.66 25.86
CA TYR A 364 -2.83 2.46 24.75
C TYR A 364 -2.53 3.80 24.03
N ALA A 365 -3.56 4.60 23.76
CA ALA A 365 -3.43 5.93 23.16
C ALA A 365 -2.57 6.90 24.00
N ASP A 366 -2.81 6.96 25.31
CA ASP A 366 -2.08 7.81 26.26
C ASP A 366 -0.61 7.39 26.42
N ASN A 367 -0.22 6.22 25.91
CA ASN A 367 1.17 5.73 25.92
C ASN A 367 1.83 5.80 24.52
N GLY A 368 1.25 6.57 23.60
CA GLY A 368 1.79 6.78 22.25
C GLY A 368 1.62 5.58 21.32
N PHE A 369 0.68 4.68 21.62
CA PHE A 369 0.32 3.56 20.74
C PHE A 369 -0.96 3.88 19.98
N ASN A 370 -0.98 3.64 18.67
CA ASN A 370 -2.15 3.92 17.87
C ASN A 370 -3.22 2.82 18.06
N ILE A 371 -4.45 3.22 18.46
CA ILE A 371 -5.58 2.32 18.82
C ILE A 371 -6.04 1.46 17.62
N TRP A 372 -5.57 1.78 16.42
CA TRP A 372 -6.08 1.30 15.14
C TRP A 372 -5.40 0.08 14.54
N GLY A 373 -4.33 -0.43 15.15
CA GLY A 373 -3.75 -1.70 14.71
C GLY A 373 -2.24 -1.71 14.81
N TYR A 374 -1.72 -2.89 15.10
CA TYR A 374 -0.33 -3.29 14.88
C TYR A 374 0.76 -2.77 15.83
N ASP A 375 0.48 -1.77 16.66
CA ASP A 375 1.41 -1.33 17.73
C ASP A 375 1.41 -2.24 18.98
N SER A 376 0.43 -3.13 19.09
CA SER A 376 0.38 -4.11 20.18
C SER A 376 1.07 -5.40 19.74
N LEU A 377 2.36 -5.52 20.09
CA LEU A 377 3.12 -6.78 20.10
C LEU A 377 2.30 -7.98 20.64
N ARG A 378 1.30 -7.72 21.48
CA ARG A 378 0.34 -8.71 21.98
C ARG A 378 -0.41 -9.50 20.90
N TYR A 379 -0.76 -8.89 19.76
CA TYR A 379 -1.45 -9.59 18.67
C TYR A 379 -0.49 -10.16 17.63
N ALA A 380 0.64 -9.48 17.38
CA ALA A 380 1.72 -10.00 16.52
C ALA A 380 2.33 -11.31 17.07
N ILE A 381 2.41 -11.46 18.40
CA ILE A 381 3.08 -12.59 19.08
C ILE A 381 2.07 -13.63 19.60
N SER A 382 0.77 -13.46 19.31
CA SER A 382 -0.28 -14.35 19.81
C SER A 382 -0.22 -15.79 19.24
N ASN A 383 0.53 -15.98 18.16
CA ASN A 383 1.06 -17.28 17.76
C ASN A 383 2.53 -17.33 18.16
N ASN A 384 2.93 -18.36 18.92
CA ASN A 384 4.34 -18.62 19.23
C ASN A 384 5.20 -18.35 17.99
N MET A 385 6.03 -17.30 18.03
CA MET A 385 7.12 -17.11 17.07
C MET A 385 8.34 -17.83 17.63
N PRO A 386 8.70 -19.04 17.16
CA PRO A 386 10.09 -19.42 17.24
C PRO A 386 10.87 -18.44 16.37
N ILE A 387 11.91 -17.83 16.95
CA ILE A 387 12.99 -17.08 16.29
C ILE A 387 13.50 -17.73 14.99
N THR A 388 13.19 -19.02 14.78
CA THR A 388 13.63 -19.87 13.66
C THR A 388 12.54 -20.24 12.64
N VAL A 389 11.25 -19.92 12.85
CA VAL A 389 10.16 -20.38 11.95
C VAL A 389 9.74 -19.34 10.92
N GLU A 390 9.94 -18.04 11.18
CA GLU A 390 9.68 -16.99 10.18
C GLU A 390 10.88 -16.70 9.27
N THR A 391 12.04 -17.29 9.56
CA THR A 391 13.19 -17.33 8.63
C THR A 391 13.09 -18.50 7.63
N TYR A 392 11.95 -19.20 7.57
CA TYR A 392 11.73 -20.16 6.48
C TYR A 392 11.76 -19.38 5.16
N PRO A 393 12.40 -19.92 4.10
CA PRO A 393 12.79 -19.11 2.97
C PRO A 393 11.56 -18.37 2.40
N LEU A 394 11.61 -17.03 2.41
CA LEU A 394 10.80 -16.17 1.54
C LEU A 394 11.06 -16.47 0.03
N PHE A 395 11.90 -17.47 -0.26
CA PHE A 395 12.10 -18.13 -1.55
C PHE A 395 10.88 -18.97 -1.94
N GLY A 396 9.78 -18.29 -2.26
CA GLY A 396 8.75 -18.77 -3.18
C GLY A 396 8.67 -17.94 -4.47
N GLY A 397 9.12 -16.67 -4.44
CA GLY A 397 8.93 -15.72 -5.53
C GLY A 397 10.19 -15.26 -6.28
N THR A 398 11.40 -15.71 -5.91
CA THR A 398 12.63 -15.23 -6.55
C THR A 398 12.85 -15.91 -7.90
N GLY A 399 12.23 -15.36 -8.94
CA GLY A 399 12.41 -15.82 -10.31
C GLY A 399 11.57 -15.08 -11.36
N TYR A 400 10.49 -14.41 -10.95
CA TYR A 400 9.68 -13.62 -11.87
C TYR A 400 10.22 -12.18 -11.90
N ASN A 401 11.19 -11.94 -12.79
CA ASN A 401 11.46 -10.58 -13.25
C ASN A 401 10.17 -10.08 -13.95
N MET A 402 9.39 -9.25 -13.26
CA MET A 402 8.16 -8.65 -13.78
C MET A 402 8.34 -7.16 -14.10
N ASN A 403 9.56 -6.73 -14.46
CA ASN A 403 9.72 -5.54 -15.27
C ASN A 403 8.90 -5.73 -16.55
N ARG A 404 7.66 -5.23 -16.51
CA ARG A 404 6.68 -5.49 -17.56
C ARG A 404 6.82 -4.45 -18.63
N GLU A 405 6.74 -4.94 -19.85
CA GLU A 405 6.64 -4.13 -21.05
C GLU A 405 5.37 -3.28 -20.96
N ASN A 406 5.47 -1.97 -21.20
CA ASN A 406 4.32 -1.06 -21.27
C ASN A 406 3.21 -1.65 -22.16
N TRP A 407 1.93 -1.51 -21.76
CA TRP A 407 0.80 -2.12 -22.47
C TRP A 407 0.78 -1.77 -23.97
N ARG A 408 1.03 -0.50 -24.33
CA ARG A 408 1.09 -0.09 -25.74
C ARG A 408 2.21 -0.84 -26.45
N VAL A 409 3.40 -0.93 -25.87
CA VAL A 409 4.52 -1.69 -26.44
C VAL A 409 4.15 -3.17 -26.61
N PHE A 410 3.54 -3.79 -25.60
CA PHE A 410 3.08 -5.18 -25.65
C PHE A 410 2.03 -5.42 -26.73
N ALA A 411 0.99 -4.58 -26.78
CA ALA A 411 -0.09 -4.66 -27.75
C ALA A 411 0.44 -4.51 -29.18
N MET A 412 1.27 -3.50 -29.45
CA MET A 412 1.83 -3.27 -30.77
C MET A 412 2.77 -4.41 -31.19
N ARG A 413 3.59 -4.92 -30.26
CA ARG A 413 4.43 -6.11 -30.51
C ARG A 413 3.57 -7.32 -30.89
N LYS A 414 2.50 -7.58 -30.15
CA LYS A 414 1.56 -8.70 -30.41
C LYS A 414 0.81 -8.54 -31.72
N MET A 415 0.28 -7.35 -32.02
CA MET A 415 -0.41 -7.10 -33.29
C MET A 415 0.54 -7.25 -34.48
N ASN A 416 1.74 -6.67 -34.41
CA ASN A 416 2.77 -6.75 -35.45
C ASN A 416 3.21 -8.20 -35.73
N GLN A 417 3.16 -9.12 -34.76
CA GLN A 417 3.46 -10.54 -34.98
C GLN A 417 2.50 -11.23 -35.94
N PHE A 418 1.25 -10.76 -36.04
CA PHE A 418 0.22 -11.40 -36.86
C PHE A 418 0.00 -10.70 -38.21
N MET A 419 0.57 -9.50 -38.39
CA MET A 419 0.46 -8.71 -39.62
C MET A 419 1.13 -9.40 -40.80
N SER A 420 0.55 -9.24 -41.99
CA SER A 420 1.12 -9.76 -43.23
C SER A 420 2.39 -9.00 -43.62
N GLU A 421 3.32 -9.67 -44.30
CA GLU A 421 4.51 -9.02 -44.86
C GLU A 421 4.13 -7.86 -45.79
N GLY A 422 4.79 -6.71 -45.63
CA GLY A 422 4.57 -5.52 -46.46
C GLY A 422 3.54 -4.52 -45.93
N VAL A 423 2.93 -4.77 -44.76
CA VAL A 423 2.13 -3.76 -44.05
C VAL A 423 3.03 -2.93 -43.13
N GLU A 424 2.78 -1.62 -43.06
CA GLU A 424 3.46 -0.72 -42.11
C GLU A 424 3.22 -1.19 -40.67
N ARG A 425 4.27 -1.22 -39.85
CA ARG A 425 4.21 -1.74 -38.48
C ARG A 425 3.68 -0.67 -37.55
N LEU A 426 2.86 -1.11 -36.60
CA LEU A 426 2.36 -0.27 -35.53
C LEU A 426 3.45 0.04 -34.51
N THR A 427 3.37 1.22 -33.92
CA THR A 427 4.28 1.78 -32.92
C THR A 427 3.51 2.17 -31.66
N PRO A 428 4.16 2.25 -30.49
CA PRO A 428 3.49 2.66 -29.25
C PRO A 428 2.85 4.06 -29.28
N ASP A 429 3.26 4.90 -30.24
CA ASP A 429 2.73 6.26 -30.46
C ASP A 429 1.41 6.25 -31.26
N ASP A 430 1.04 5.12 -31.88
CA ASP A 430 -0.22 4.99 -32.59
C ASP A 430 -1.41 5.00 -31.61
N PRO A 431 -2.53 5.68 -31.94
CA PRO A 431 -3.70 5.74 -31.07
C PRO A 431 -4.22 4.35 -30.70
N PHE A 432 -4.37 4.09 -29.41
CA PHE A 432 -4.85 2.81 -28.90
C PHE A 432 -5.80 3.03 -27.71
N PRO A 433 -7.02 2.46 -27.72
CA PRO A 433 -7.98 2.65 -26.63
C PRO A 433 -7.43 2.15 -25.29
N THR A 434 -7.73 2.86 -24.21
CA THR A 434 -7.48 2.39 -22.85
C THR A 434 -8.77 2.15 -22.05
N PHE A 435 -8.73 1.30 -21.03
CA PHE A 435 -9.91 0.95 -20.21
C PHE A 435 -10.45 2.12 -19.38
N TYR A 436 -9.68 3.18 -19.20
CA TYR A 436 -10.02 4.38 -18.45
C TYR A 436 -10.15 5.64 -19.33
N ASP A 437 -10.24 5.49 -20.65
CA ASP A 437 -10.45 6.63 -21.57
C ASP A 437 -11.67 7.50 -21.21
N HIS A 438 -12.67 6.92 -20.53
CA HIS A 438 -13.86 7.64 -20.09
C HIS A 438 -13.62 8.54 -18.87
N VAL A 439 -12.52 8.30 -18.13
CA VAL A 439 -12.11 9.12 -17.00
C VAL A 439 -11.47 10.40 -17.55
N PRO A 440 -12.05 11.58 -17.26
CA PRO A 440 -11.48 12.83 -17.71
C PRO A 440 -10.15 13.09 -16.99
N ALA A 441 -9.16 13.58 -17.72
CA ALA A 441 -7.92 14.04 -17.12
C ALA A 441 -8.16 15.33 -16.30
N VAL A 442 -7.47 15.47 -15.18
CA VAL A 442 -7.45 16.69 -14.38
C VAL A 442 -6.93 17.85 -15.24
N THR A 443 -7.59 19.00 -15.15
CA THR A 443 -7.14 20.21 -15.83
C THR A 443 -6.18 20.96 -14.92
N ILE A 444 -4.92 21.10 -15.35
CA ILE A 444 -3.89 21.84 -14.63
C ILE A 444 -3.75 23.24 -15.24
N VAL A 445 -3.80 24.27 -14.40
CA VAL A 445 -3.70 25.67 -14.79
C VAL A 445 -2.38 26.24 -14.27
N ASN A 446 -1.36 26.25 -15.14
CA ASN A 446 -0.04 26.83 -14.85
C ASN A 446 0.04 28.33 -15.18
#